data_AF-A0A3D0Q8W9-F1
#
_entry.id   AF-A0A3D0Q8W9-F1
#
_cell.length_a   1.000
_cell.length_b   1.000
_cell.length_c   1.000
_cell.angle_alpha   90.00
_cell.angle_beta   90.00
_cell.angle_gamma   90.00
#
_symmetry.space_group_name_H-M   'P 1'
#
loop_
_entity.id
_entity.type
_entity.pdbx_description
1 polymer ?
#
loop_
_entity_poly.entity_id
_entity_poly.type
_entity_poly.pdbx_seq_one_letter_code
_entity_poly.pdbx_strand_id
1 'polypeptide(L)'
;MEKSSGEACRHTNNGRSHMHLNAFINKPRKPSDAELSIALGPTKALWDKIIDVAREMGAVDQEWKSFSEKYGWSLRLKQKKRNILYLSPATGSFLASLILGDRAMAASRQSGLTKKMMKVLAESKRYPEGTAIRIDVRKKADLGTITKLIAIKLEN
;
A
#
# COMPACT_ATOMS: atom_id res chain seq x y z
N MET A 1 -7.09 -39.93 7.30
CA MET A 1 -6.92 -38.63 7.98
C MET A 1 -6.23 -37.69 6.99
N GLU A 2 -6.90 -37.28 5.90
CA GLU A 2 -7.83 -36.13 5.82
C GLU A 2 -7.02 -34.80 5.74
N LYS A 3 -6.47 -34.45 4.57
CA LYS A 3 -6.99 -33.63 3.44
C LYS A 3 -7.20 -32.12 3.72
N SER A 4 -6.82 -31.32 2.71
CA SER A 4 -7.18 -29.92 2.42
C SER A 4 -6.43 -28.82 3.19
N SER A 5 -6.02 -27.68 2.62
CA SER A 5 -6.06 -27.18 1.24
C SER A 5 -5.02 -26.05 1.16
N GLY A 6 -3.99 -26.21 0.32
CA GLY A 6 -3.02 -25.16 0.01
C GLY A 6 -3.23 -24.75 -1.44
N GLU A 7 -4.39 -24.17 -1.75
CA GLU A 7 -4.76 -23.79 -3.10
C GLU A 7 -3.90 -22.60 -3.54
N ALA A 8 -2.85 -22.93 -4.29
CA ALA A 8 -2.07 -21.99 -5.06
C ALA A 8 -2.98 -21.39 -6.14
N CYS A 9 -3.56 -20.22 -5.87
CA CYS A 9 -4.23 -19.42 -6.89
C CYS A 9 -3.19 -18.94 -7.92
N ARG A 10 -2.95 -19.77 -8.93
CA ARG A 10 -2.52 -19.32 -10.25
C ARG A 10 -3.67 -18.51 -10.83
N HIS A 11 -3.43 -17.25 -11.17
CA HIS A 11 -4.22 -16.54 -12.15
C HIS A 11 -3.25 -15.93 -13.15
N THR A 12 -3.30 -16.45 -14.37
CA THR A 12 -2.60 -15.95 -15.54
C THR A 12 -3.36 -14.76 -16.14
N ASN A 13 -2.60 -13.71 -16.43
CA ASN A 13 -2.65 -12.81 -17.60
C ASN A 13 -3.94 -11.99 -17.86
N ASN A 14 -3.87 -10.65 -17.73
CA ASN A 14 -3.93 -9.72 -18.88
C ASN A 14 -3.73 -8.25 -18.44
N GLY A 15 -2.97 -7.47 -19.23
CA GLY A 15 -2.82 -6.02 -19.09
C GLY A 15 -1.54 -5.59 -18.38
N ARG A 16 -0.55 -5.11 -19.15
CA ARG A 16 0.73 -4.55 -18.68
C ARG A 16 0.56 -3.60 -17.49
N SER A 17 0.70 -4.15 -16.30
CA SER A 17 0.92 -3.42 -15.05
C SER A 17 2.40 -3.61 -14.78
N HIS A 18 3.21 -2.55 -14.79
CA HIS A 18 4.59 -2.69 -14.32
C HIS A 18 4.53 -3.33 -12.94
N MET A 19 4.95 -4.58 -12.85
CA MET A 19 4.96 -5.31 -11.60
C MET A 19 6.03 -4.62 -10.76
N HIS A 20 5.59 -3.76 -9.84
CA HIS A 20 6.47 -3.10 -8.89
C HIS A 20 6.98 -4.14 -7.90
N LEU A 21 8.02 -4.84 -8.32
CA LEU A 21 8.75 -5.77 -7.48
C LEU A 21 9.35 -4.99 -6.31
N ASN A 22 9.18 -5.54 -5.12
CA ASN A 22 9.71 -4.94 -3.92
C ASN A 22 11.24 -4.86 -4.01
N ALA A 23 11.83 -3.71 -3.69
CA ALA A 23 13.28 -3.48 -3.81
C ALA A 23 14.12 -4.34 -2.85
N PHE A 24 13.48 -4.93 -1.83
CA PHE A 24 14.14 -5.69 -0.78
C PHE A 24 13.72 -7.18 -0.77
N ILE A 25 13.40 -7.75 -1.93
CA ILE A 25 13.24 -9.21 -2.10
C ILE A 25 14.59 -9.91 -1.81
N ASN A 26 14.51 -11.08 -1.17
CA ASN A 26 15.66 -11.89 -0.74
C ASN A 26 16.61 -11.15 0.21
N LYS A 27 16.11 -10.13 0.92
CA LYS A 27 16.86 -9.43 1.96
C LYS A 27 16.44 -9.95 3.35
N PRO A 28 17.32 -10.62 4.09
CA PRO A 28 16.97 -11.25 5.37
C PRO A 28 16.78 -10.21 6.49
N ARG A 29 17.33 -9.00 6.34
CA ARG A 29 17.27 -7.92 7.32
C ARG A 29 16.44 -6.74 6.83
N LYS A 30 15.88 -6.01 7.79
CA LYS A 30 15.18 -4.74 7.55
C LYS A 30 16.10 -3.77 6.80
N PRO A 31 15.60 -3.04 5.78
CA PRO A 31 16.39 -2.03 5.11
C PRO A 31 16.74 -0.89 6.08
N SER A 32 17.96 -0.38 5.94
CA SER A 32 18.39 0.91 6.51
C SER A 32 17.77 2.08 5.74
N ASP A 33 17.78 3.27 6.32
CA ASP A 33 17.28 4.48 5.63
C ASP A 33 18.14 4.85 4.41
N ALA A 34 19.45 4.57 4.44
CA ALA A 34 20.34 4.75 3.30
C ALA A 34 19.99 3.80 2.14
N GLU A 35 19.81 2.50 2.42
CA GLU A 35 19.38 1.51 1.42
C GLU A 35 18.00 1.87 0.85
N LEU A 36 17.07 2.33 1.69
CA LEU A 36 15.75 2.82 1.28
C LEU A 36 15.84 4.05 0.37
N SER A 37 16.68 5.02 0.72
CA SER A 37 16.90 6.23 -0.08
C SER A 37 17.46 5.91 -1.46
N ILE A 38 18.43 4.99 -1.53
CA ILE A 38 18.99 4.50 -2.81
C ILE A 38 17.91 3.83 -3.65
N ALA A 39 17.12 2.94 -3.06
CA ALA A 39 16.08 2.20 -3.77
C ALA A 39 14.98 3.13 -4.32
N LEU A 40 14.49 4.07 -3.51
CA LEU A 40 13.41 4.98 -3.88
C LEU A 40 13.88 6.14 -4.79
N GLY A 41 15.16 6.49 -4.72
CA GLY A 41 15.72 7.63 -5.41
C GLY A 41 14.93 8.92 -5.11
N PRO A 42 14.55 9.71 -6.14
CA PRO A 42 13.79 10.95 -5.94
C PRO A 42 12.44 10.78 -5.23
N THR A 43 11.84 9.58 -5.27
CA THR A 43 10.55 9.34 -4.61
C THR A 43 10.65 9.18 -3.09
N LYS A 44 11.86 9.13 -2.52
CA LYS A 44 12.07 9.14 -1.06
C LYS A 44 11.39 10.34 -0.39
N ALA A 45 11.43 11.51 -1.03
CA ALA A 45 10.75 12.70 -0.50
C ALA A 45 9.22 12.53 -0.43
N LEU A 46 8.61 11.81 -1.39
CA LEU A 46 7.17 11.51 -1.36
C LEU A 46 6.84 10.46 -0.30
N TRP A 47 7.72 9.46 -0.13
CA TRP A 47 7.61 8.45 0.92
C TRP A 47 7.59 9.10 2.31
N ASP A 48 8.55 9.97 2.59
CA ASP A 48 8.65 10.67 3.88
C ASP A 48 7.44 11.57 4.10
N LYS A 49 7.00 12.29 3.06
CA LYS A 49 5.82 13.15 3.16
C LYS A 49 4.52 12.38 3.47
N ILE A 50 4.35 11.17 2.94
CA ILE A 50 3.19 10.33 3.29
C ILE A 50 3.23 9.90 4.75
N ILE A 51 4.41 9.56 5.26
CA ILE A 51 4.57 9.19 6.67
C ILE A 51 4.21 10.37 7.57
N ASP A 52 4.70 11.57 7.25
CA ASP A 52 4.39 12.78 8.01
C ASP A 52 2.89 13.07 8.02
N VAL A 53 2.24 13.04 6.84
CA VAL A 53 0.79 13.27 6.73
C VAL A 53 -0.01 12.20 7.49
N ALA A 54 0.37 10.93 7.38
CA ALA A 54 -0.30 9.86 8.11
C ALA A 54 -0.14 10.02 9.62
N ARG A 55 1.04 10.45 10.09
CA ARG A 55 1.32 10.75 11.49
C ARG A 55 0.49 11.93 11.99
N GLU A 56 0.39 13.00 11.22
CA GLU A 56 -0.46 14.18 11.52
C GLU A 56 -1.94 13.79 11.66
N MET A 57 -2.40 12.79 10.89
CA MET A 57 -3.76 12.24 10.98
C MET A 57 -3.94 11.19 12.08
N GLY A 58 -2.89 10.89 12.86
CA GLY A 58 -2.94 9.97 14.02
C GLY A 58 -2.52 8.53 13.75
N ALA A 59 -1.99 8.20 12.57
CA ALA A 59 -1.35 6.91 12.28
C ALA A 59 0.14 6.96 12.65
N VAL A 60 0.42 7.03 13.95
CA VAL A 60 1.76 7.32 14.50
C VAL A 60 2.67 6.09 14.60
N ASP A 61 2.10 4.89 14.72
CA ASP A 61 2.85 3.67 15.00
C ASP A 61 3.43 3.09 13.70
N GLN A 62 4.74 2.84 13.70
CA GLN A 62 5.47 2.31 12.55
C GLN A 62 6.01 0.91 12.80
N GLU A 63 5.68 -0.03 11.92
CA GLU A 63 6.15 -1.41 12.00
C GLU A 63 6.71 -1.85 10.64
N TRP A 64 8.00 -2.16 10.58
CA TRP A 64 8.57 -2.84 9.42
C TRP A 64 8.29 -4.33 9.51
N LYS A 65 7.79 -4.90 8.41
CA LYS A 65 7.46 -6.32 8.35
C LYS A 65 7.85 -6.93 7.02
N SER A 66 8.46 -8.11 7.10
CA SER A 66 8.63 -9.03 5.98
C SER A 66 7.83 -10.29 6.27
N PHE A 67 6.93 -10.69 5.36
CA PHE A 67 6.20 -11.95 5.50
C PHE A 67 7.07 -13.15 5.10
N SER A 68 7.93 -12.93 4.11
CA SER A 68 9.01 -13.82 3.74
C SER A 68 9.97 -13.04 2.82
N GLU A 69 11.19 -13.53 2.72
CA GLU A 69 12.20 -12.99 1.81
C GLU A 69 11.70 -12.85 0.36
N LYS A 70 10.82 -13.75 -0.09
CA LYS A 70 10.20 -13.71 -1.42
C LYS A 70 9.40 -12.43 -1.70
N TYR A 71 8.80 -11.82 -0.68
CA TYR A 71 7.94 -10.64 -0.84
C TYR A 71 8.64 -9.33 -0.42
N GLY A 72 9.81 -9.43 0.21
CA GLY A 72 10.57 -8.29 0.70
C GLY A 72 9.92 -7.57 1.88
N TRP A 73 10.34 -6.33 2.09
CA TRP A 73 10.01 -5.55 3.29
C TRP A 73 8.96 -4.49 3.01
N SER A 74 8.03 -4.30 3.94
CA SER A 74 7.06 -3.21 3.89
C SER A 74 6.97 -2.49 5.22
N LEU A 75 6.80 -1.19 5.18
CA LEU A 75 6.49 -0.36 6.34
C LEU A 75 4.98 -0.31 6.53
N ARG A 76 4.50 -0.55 7.74
CA ARG A 76 3.10 -0.40 8.13
C ARG A 76 2.96 0.81 9.03
N LEU A 77 2.05 1.71 8.66
CA LEU A 77 1.60 2.80 9.52
C LEU A 77 0.29 2.40 10.17
N LYS A 78 0.22 2.53 11.49
CA LYS A 78 -0.88 2.02 12.30
C LYS A 78 -1.42 3.13 13.20
N GLN A 79 -2.71 3.04 13.48
CA GLN A 79 -3.37 3.79 14.54
C GLN A 79 -3.80 2.76 15.58
N LYS A 80 -3.11 2.73 16.73
CA LYS A 80 -3.27 1.68 17.74
C LYS A 80 -3.06 0.30 17.08
N LYS A 81 -4.05 -0.60 17.16
CA LYS A 81 -3.99 -1.94 16.57
C LYS A 81 -4.38 -1.98 15.07
N ARG A 82 -4.89 -0.89 14.51
CA ARG A 82 -5.43 -0.84 13.14
C ARG A 82 -4.34 -0.48 12.13
N ASN A 83 -4.12 -1.33 11.12
CA ASN A 83 -3.25 -0.99 9.99
C ASN A 83 -3.95 0.04 9.09
N ILE A 84 -3.31 1.21 8.94
CA ILE A 84 -3.82 2.32 8.14
C ILE A 84 -3.24 2.26 6.73
N LEU A 85 -1.92 2.14 6.63
CA LEU A 85 -1.22 2.19 5.36
C LEU A 85 -0.08 1.18 5.34
N TYR A 86 0.09 0.53 4.20
CA TYR A 86 1.25 -0.29 3.89
C TYR A 86 2.06 0.41 2.79
N LEU A 87 3.35 0.57 3.01
CA LEU A 87 4.28 1.12 2.06
C LEU A 87 5.31 0.04 1.69
N SER A 88 5.31 -0.37 0.44
CA SER A 88 6.26 -1.35 -0.09
C SER A 88 7.24 -0.65 -1.03
N PRO A 89 8.54 -0.56 -0.69
CA PRO A 89 9.54 0.09 -1.54
C PRO A 89 9.69 -0.66 -2.86
N ALA A 90 9.82 0.07 -3.96
CA ALA A 90 10.19 -0.44 -5.27
C ALA A 90 11.32 0.43 -5.84
N THR A 91 11.99 -0.02 -6.91
CA THR A 91 13.05 0.78 -7.52
C THR A 91 12.47 2.04 -8.16
N GLY A 92 12.83 3.23 -7.65
CA GLY A 92 12.40 4.53 -8.13
C GLY A 92 10.93 4.90 -7.84
N SER A 93 10.22 4.11 -7.04
CA SER A 93 8.84 4.38 -6.62
C SER A 93 8.47 3.56 -5.39
N PHE A 94 7.23 3.62 -4.94
CA PHE A 94 6.74 2.69 -3.93
C PHE A 94 5.26 2.43 -4.08
N LEU A 95 4.84 1.26 -3.60
CA LEU A 95 3.44 0.88 -3.58
C LEU A 95 2.83 1.27 -2.24
N ALA A 96 1.85 2.17 -2.27
CA ALA A 96 0.98 2.48 -1.14
C ALA A 96 -0.29 1.61 -1.22
N SER A 97 -0.56 0.85 -0.16
CA SER A 97 -1.73 -0.03 -0.09
C SER A 97 -2.57 0.26 1.14
N LEU A 98 -3.89 0.29 0.97
CA LEU A 98 -4.88 0.47 2.04
C LEU A 98 -5.97 -0.58 1.88
N ILE A 99 -6.59 -0.97 2.99
CA ILE A 99 -7.79 -1.81 2.99
C ILE A 99 -8.96 -0.95 3.42
N LEU A 100 -9.95 -0.75 2.54
CA LEU A 100 -11.11 0.08 2.82
C LEU A 100 -12.32 -0.82 3.11
N GLY A 101 -12.94 -0.63 4.28
CA GLY A 101 -14.24 -1.23 4.59
C GLY A 101 -15.35 -0.57 3.76
N ASP A 102 -16.57 -1.09 3.87
CA ASP A 102 -17.68 -0.67 2.99
C ASP A 102 -18.02 0.82 3.11
N ARG A 103 -18.03 1.35 4.34
CA ARG A 103 -18.26 2.78 4.57
C ARG A 103 -17.17 3.64 3.94
N ALA A 104 -15.90 3.25 4.11
CA ALA A 104 -14.77 3.93 3.50
C ALA A 104 -14.79 3.83 1.96
N MET A 105 -15.24 2.70 1.39
CA MET A 105 -15.42 2.54 -0.05
C MET A 105 -16.53 3.44 -0.60
N ALA A 106 -17.66 3.54 0.11
CA ALA A 106 -18.76 4.43 -0.27
C ALA A 106 -18.30 5.90 -0.23
N ALA A 107 -17.65 6.32 0.86
CA ALA A 107 -17.08 7.67 0.98
C ALA A 107 -16.02 7.96 -0.10
N SER A 108 -15.18 6.97 -0.45
CA SER A 108 -14.20 7.11 -1.53
C SER A 108 -14.84 7.33 -2.89
N ARG A 109 -16.00 6.73 -3.16
CA ARG A 109 -16.74 6.95 -4.42
C ARG A 109 -17.37 8.35 -4.50
N GLN A 110 -17.61 8.99 -3.36
CA GLN A 110 -18.23 10.32 -3.26
C GLN A 110 -17.21 11.46 -3.11
N SER A 111 -15.93 11.17 -2.86
CA SER A 111 -14.90 12.17 -2.54
C SER A 111 -14.25 12.87 -3.75
N GLY A 112 -14.87 12.76 -4.93
CA GLY A 112 -14.41 13.42 -6.15
C GLY A 112 -13.06 12.89 -6.67
N LEU A 113 -12.80 11.59 -6.52
CA LEU A 113 -11.60 10.95 -7.08
C LEU A 113 -11.65 10.92 -8.61
N THR A 114 -10.46 10.88 -9.24
CA THR A 114 -10.36 10.85 -10.70
C THR A 114 -11.03 9.60 -11.30
N LYS A 115 -11.49 9.66 -12.55
CA LYS A 115 -12.05 8.50 -13.27
C LYS A 115 -11.14 7.26 -13.21
N LYS A 116 -9.82 7.46 -13.32
CA LYS A 116 -8.83 6.39 -13.18
C LYS A 116 -8.90 5.73 -11.80
N MET A 117 -9.01 6.52 -10.74
CA MET A 117 -9.10 5.99 -9.38
C MET A 117 -10.44 5.30 -9.12
N MET A 118 -11.54 5.81 -9.68
CA MET A 118 -12.83 5.13 -9.61
C MET A 118 -12.78 3.74 -10.24
N LYS A 119 -12.06 3.60 -11.36
CA LYS A 119 -11.78 2.29 -11.97
C LYS A 119 -10.96 1.39 -11.04
N VAL A 120 -9.89 1.92 -10.43
CA VAL A 120 -9.10 1.18 -9.43
C VAL A 120 -9.99 0.70 -8.28
N LEU A 121 -10.86 1.55 -7.72
CA LEU A 121 -11.78 1.16 -6.64
C LEU A 121 -12.75 0.04 -7.06
N ALA A 122 -13.24 0.07 -8.31
CA ALA A 122 -14.18 -0.93 -8.83
C ALA A 122 -13.51 -2.28 -9.12
N GLU A 123 -12.26 -2.27 -9.60
CA GLU A 123 -11.51 -3.47 -9.97
C GLU A 123 -10.69 -4.05 -8.80
N SER A 124 -10.62 -3.33 -7.67
CA SER A 124 -9.83 -3.75 -6.52
C SER A 124 -10.40 -5.00 -5.85
N LYS A 125 -9.51 -5.91 -5.49
CA LYS A 125 -9.88 -7.17 -4.86
C LYS A 125 -10.48 -6.92 -3.47
N ARG A 126 -11.65 -7.52 -3.24
CA ARG A 126 -12.31 -7.55 -1.95
C ARG A 126 -11.88 -8.78 -1.15
N TYR A 127 -11.61 -8.55 0.14
CA TYR A 127 -11.30 -9.54 1.16
C TYR A 127 -12.30 -9.40 2.33
N PRO A 128 -12.38 -10.35 3.26
CA PRO A 128 -13.27 -10.25 4.43
C PRO A 128 -13.05 -8.97 5.24
N GLU A 129 -11.80 -8.50 5.33
CA GLU A 129 -11.43 -7.26 6.03
C GLU A 129 -11.73 -5.97 5.24
N GLY A 130 -12.07 -6.07 3.96
CA GLY A 130 -12.38 -4.93 3.09
C GLY A 130 -11.72 -5.02 1.70
N THR A 131 -11.79 -3.93 0.95
CA THR A 131 -11.28 -3.83 -0.42
C THR A 131 -9.85 -3.27 -0.41
N ALA A 132 -8.91 -4.02 -0.99
CA ALA A 132 -7.50 -3.64 -1.02
C ALA A 132 -7.21 -2.68 -2.19
N ILE A 133 -7.00 -1.41 -1.88
CA ILE A 133 -6.63 -0.37 -2.84
C ILE A 133 -5.11 -0.25 -2.89
N ARG A 134 -4.54 -0.24 -4.09
CA ARG A 134 -3.09 -0.16 -4.33
C ARG A 134 -2.79 0.96 -5.30
N ILE A 135 -1.84 1.82 -4.94
CA ILE A 135 -1.43 2.97 -5.73
C ILE A 135 0.10 2.96 -5.80
N ASP A 136 0.63 2.91 -7.02
CA ASP A 136 2.06 3.12 -7.27
C ASP A 136 2.34 4.62 -7.27
N VAL A 137 3.20 5.06 -6.36
CA VAL A 137 3.50 6.46 -6.07
C VAL A 137 4.78 6.86 -6.76
N ARG A 138 4.64 7.68 -7.79
CA ARG A 138 5.78 8.20 -8.58
C ARG A 138 5.84 9.71 -8.60
N LYS A 139 4.71 10.38 -8.37
CA LYS A 139 4.60 11.84 -8.48
C LYS A 139 3.70 12.43 -7.40
N LYS A 140 3.80 13.75 -7.22
CA LYS A 140 3.03 14.52 -6.25
C LYS A 140 1.50 14.41 -6.42
N ALA A 141 1.00 14.14 -7.64
CA ALA A 141 -0.44 13.91 -7.84
C ALA A 141 -0.94 12.63 -7.15
N ASP A 142 -0.10 11.59 -7.06
CA ASP A 142 -0.45 10.33 -6.41
C ASP A 142 -0.54 10.51 -4.89
N LEU A 143 0.32 11.39 -4.33
CA LEU A 143 0.30 11.80 -2.93
C LEU A 143 -1.07 12.34 -2.51
N GLY A 144 -1.62 13.28 -3.27
CA GLY A 144 -2.93 13.88 -2.96
C GLY A 144 -4.08 12.85 -2.97
N THR A 145 -3.98 11.83 -3.82
CA THR A 145 -4.96 10.73 -3.83
C THR A 145 -4.84 9.88 -2.57
N ILE A 146 -3.61 9.49 -2.20
CA ILE A 146 -3.37 8.65 -1.02
C ILE A 146 -3.75 9.37 0.26
N THR A 147 -3.41 10.66 0.39
CA THR A 147 -3.80 11.49 1.53
C THR A 147 -5.31 11.49 1.73
N LYS A 148 -6.11 11.64 0.66
CA LYS A 148 -7.57 11.55 0.74
C LYS A 148 -8.04 10.18 1.22
N LEU A 149 -7.46 9.10 0.70
CA LEU A 149 -7.84 7.74 1.10
C LEU A 149 -7.45 7.41 2.54
N ILE A 150 -6.32 7.94 3.04
CA ILE A 150 -5.92 7.82 4.44
C ILE A 150 -6.96 8.50 5.34
N ALA A 151 -7.34 9.74 5.02
CA ALA A 151 -8.36 10.48 5.77
C ALA A 151 -9.68 9.70 5.82
N ILE A 152 -10.19 9.28 4.66
CA ILE A 152 -11.44 8.50 4.55
C ILE A 152 -11.36 7.21 5.37
N LYS A 153 -10.22 6.51 5.33
CA LYS A 153 -10.02 5.28 6.10
C LYS A 153 -10.00 5.55 7.61
N LEU A 154 -9.45 6.67 8.06
CA LEU A 154 -9.40 7.01 9.49
C LEU A 154 -10.76 7.41 10.05
N GLU A 155 -11.59 8.06 9.24
CA GLU A 155 -12.95 8.49 9.60
C GLU A 155 -13.99 7.34 9.62
N ASN A 156 -13.69 6.18 9.01
CA ASN A 156 -14.63 5.07 8.80
C ASN A 156 -14.11 3.71 9.27
#